data_AF-A0A0C2IND3-F1
#
_entry.id   AF-A0A0C2IND3-F1
#
_cell.length_a   1.000
_cell.length_b   1.000
_cell.length_c   1.000
_cell.angle_alpha   90.00
_cell.angle_beta   90.00
_cell.angle_gamma   90.00
#
_symmetry.space_group_name_H-M   'P 1'
#
loop_
_entity.id
_entity.type
_entity.pdbx_description
1 polymer ?
#
loop_
_entity_poly.entity_id
_entity_poly.type
_entity_poly.pdbx_seq_one_letter_code
_entity_poly.pdbx_strand_id
1 'polypeptide(L)'
;MAALHLMVDFGDETNEEKTDSLVFVDEKSGGDTKSPKGQKKKRGSLLSLPWAKKEAKEVTVPVVSPQSPWKAPPFTGGTGYTERKIATLLCDFLQPDSKLSNDEVVTSILALIPANAPSSRELQSFGALCVGLAEQVPYHHPSQLKFARLLRMLAKSPKFLNKYRLDNTAEDMLAFFQHFRNSLTDASGLDEEFPYDWVNINAFEAKLCAIGIWGTTPGQGFIQLRYVFEQPKRLEATAFETNTEIMAAAQWIIWFGQSMFNFFLYDEGSESSYICDLWNEEGTVPFQPRSLERWRFWAKKFDEVGSWSDATDECKDLTARAARIMHALEENMVFSV
;
A
#
# COMPACT_ATOMS: atom_id res chain seq x y z
N MET A 1 7.32 64.79 2.63
CA MET A 1 6.04 64.63 1.92
C MET A 1 5.28 63.49 2.59
N ALA A 2 4.04 63.78 3.01
CA ALA A 2 2.94 62.96 3.58
C ALA A 2 3.23 61.47 3.92
N ALA A 3 3.10 60.95 5.15
CA ALA A 3 2.03 61.01 6.17
C ALA A 3 0.67 60.47 5.68
N LEU A 4 0.28 59.27 6.15
CA LEU A 4 -1.12 58.95 6.45
C LEU A 4 -1.22 57.86 7.52
N HIS A 5 -1.84 58.26 8.64
CA HIS A 5 -2.43 57.44 9.70
C HIS A 5 -3.68 56.72 9.20
N LEU A 6 -4.04 55.60 9.84
CA LEU A 6 -5.43 55.27 10.18
C LEU A 6 -5.47 54.26 11.35
N MET A 7 -5.85 54.78 12.51
CA MET A 7 -6.49 54.05 13.61
C MET A 7 -7.94 53.79 13.24
N VAL A 8 -8.48 52.62 13.64
CA VAL A 8 -9.91 52.45 13.90
C VAL A 8 -10.06 51.61 15.17
N ASP A 9 -10.50 52.28 16.23
CA ASP A 9 -11.19 51.70 17.40
C ASP A 9 -12.65 51.42 17.03
N PHE A 10 -13.23 50.35 17.60
CA PHE A 10 -14.64 50.14 18.01
C PHE A 10 -14.67 48.72 18.60
N GLY A 11 -15.28 48.38 19.73
CA GLY A 11 -16.23 49.02 20.62
C GLY A 11 -16.86 47.86 21.41
N ASP A 12 -16.88 47.96 22.73
CA ASP A 12 -17.38 46.97 23.68
C ASP A 12 -18.89 47.22 23.88
N GLU A 13 -19.74 46.22 23.63
CA GLU A 13 -21.15 46.24 24.07
C GLU A 13 -21.62 44.85 24.51
N THR A 14 -22.03 44.82 25.78
CA THR A 14 -22.76 43.79 26.51
C THR A 14 -24.21 43.63 26.01
N ASN A 15 -24.73 42.40 26.00
CA ASN A 15 -26.15 42.07 26.30
C ASN A 15 -26.27 40.55 26.46
N GLU A 16 -26.59 40.05 27.65
CA GLU A 16 -27.91 39.82 28.23
C GLU A 16 -28.66 38.58 27.67
N GLU A 17 -29.13 37.80 28.64
CA GLU A 17 -29.85 36.53 28.54
C GLU A 17 -31.05 36.57 27.60
N LYS A 18 -31.29 35.46 26.90
CA LYS A 18 -32.65 34.95 26.67
C LYS A 18 -32.64 33.43 26.67
N THR A 19 -33.19 32.89 27.75
CA THR A 19 -33.79 31.57 27.84
C THR A 19 -34.90 31.44 26.81
N ASP A 20 -34.83 30.41 25.96
CA ASP A 20 -36.02 29.84 25.34
C ASP A 20 -35.94 28.31 25.39
N SER A 21 -36.85 27.78 26.18
CA SER A 21 -37.26 26.40 26.29
C SER A 21 -37.73 25.85 24.94
N LEU A 22 -37.09 24.78 24.47
CA LEU A 22 -37.57 23.99 23.35
C LEU A 22 -37.97 22.58 23.81
N VAL A 23 -39.18 22.26 23.35
CA VAL A 23 -40.07 21.18 23.71
C VAL A 23 -39.50 19.83 23.28
N PHE A 24 -39.60 18.84 24.17
CA PHE A 24 -39.45 17.42 23.85
C PHE A 24 -40.55 17.01 22.87
N VAL A 25 -40.16 16.59 21.66
CA VAL A 25 -41.01 15.76 20.80
C VAL A 25 -40.40 14.38 20.74
N ASP A 26 -41.14 13.44 21.31
CA ASP A 26 -40.92 12.01 21.34
C ASP A 26 -41.41 11.45 19.99
N GLU A 27 -40.51 11.02 19.11
CA GLU A 27 -40.86 10.23 17.93
C GLU A 27 -40.03 8.95 17.86
N LYS A 28 -40.67 7.87 18.33
CA LYS A 28 -40.32 6.49 18.02
C LYS A 28 -40.40 6.28 16.50
N SER A 29 -39.28 5.94 15.87
CA SER A 29 -39.30 5.07 14.69
C SER A 29 -38.10 4.13 14.71
N GLY A 30 -38.36 2.90 15.17
CA GLY A 30 -37.45 1.77 14.98
C GLY A 30 -37.50 1.34 13.52
N GLY A 31 -36.43 1.63 12.79
CA GLY A 31 -36.21 1.16 11.42
C GLY A 31 -34.81 0.56 11.33
N ASP A 32 -34.67 -0.70 11.75
CA ASP A 32 -33.48 -1.51 11.50
C ASP A 32 -33.25 -1.65 9.99
N THR A 33 -32.42 -0.77 9.44
CA THR A 33 -31.86 -0.92 8.10
C THR A 33 -30.44 -1.43 8.24
N LYS A 34 -30.31 -2.75 8.42
CA LYS A 34 -29.03 -3.44 8.18
C LYS A 34 -28.66 -3.25 6.72
N SER A 35 -27.67 -2.40 6.46
CA SER A 35 -27.02 -2.34 5.14
C SER A 35 -26.55 -3.74 4.74
N PRO A 36 -26.81 -4.18 3.50
CA PRO A 36 -26.35 -5.49 3.05
C PRO A 36 -24.82 -5.47 2.96
N LYS A 37 -24.15 -6.22 3.84
CA LYS A 37 -22.74 -6.58 3.69
C LYS A 37 -22.59 -7.23 2.31
N GLY A 38 -21.99 -6.52 1.36
CA GLY A 38 -21.72 -7.03 0.03
C GLY A 38 -20.89 -8.31 0.14
N GLN A 39 -21.45 -9.43 -0.32
CA GLN A 39 -20.71 -10.68 -0.44
C GLN A 39 -19.56 -10.47 -1.43
N LYS A 40 -18.34 -10.28 -0.93
CA LYS A 40 -17.13 -10.36 -1.75
C LYS A 40 -17.05 -11.80 -2.31
N LYS A 41 -17.09 -11.93 -3.64
CA LYS A 41 -16.90 -13.23 -4.31
C LYS A 41 -15.46 -13.69 -4.07
N LYS A 42 -15.31 -14.87 -3.46
CA LYS A 42 -14.01 -15.50 -3.22
C LYS A 42 -13.25 -15.72 -4.53
N ARG A 43 -11.99 -15.27 -4.57
CA ARG A 43 -11.07 -15.56 -5.67
C ARG A 43 -10.65 -17.03 -5.56
N GLY A 44 -11.01 -17.87 -6.54
CA GLY A 44 -10.44 -19.21 -6.67
C GLY A 44 -8.94 -19.08 -6.93
N SER A 45 -8.11 -19.49 -5.97
CA SER A 45 -6.65 -19.42 -6.12
C SER A 45 -6.18 -20.55 -7.04
N LEU A 46 -5.70 -20.20 -8.24
CA LEU A 46 -4.95 -21.11 -9.12
C LEU A 46 -3.55 -21.47 -8.56
N LEU A 47 -3.20 -20.90 -7.41
CA LEU A 47 -1.91 -21.00 -6.78
C LEU A 47 -2.04 -21.87 -5.51
N SER A 48 -1.28 -22.96 -5.46
CA SER A 48 -1.07 -23.77 -4.26
C SER A 48 0.44 -23.83 -3.98
N LEU A 49 0.95 -22.87 -3.21
CA LEU A 49 2.29 -22.99 -2.66
C LEU A 49 2.23 -24.03 -1.52
N PRO A 50 3.10 -25.05 -1.48
CA PRO A 50 2.99 -26.15 -0.52
C PRO A 50 3.02 -25.71 0.95
N TRP A 51 3.74 -24.63 1.23
CA TRP A 51 3.84 -24.02 2.56
C TRP A 51 2.77 -22.95 2.81
N ALA A 52 2.07 -22.47 1.78
CA ALA A 52 0.89 -21.64 1.94
C ALA A 52 -0.31 -22.58 2.14
N LYS A 53 -0.52 -23.06 3.36
CA LYS A 53 -1.70 -23.85 3.68
C LYS A 53 -2.95 -23.03 3.35
N LYS A 54 -3.60 -23.34 2.24
CA LYS A 54 -4.96 -22.89 1.90
C LYS A 54 -5.85 -24.12 1.84
N GLU A 55 -6.79 -24.23 2.76
CA GLU A 55 -7.97 -25.07 2.57
C GLU A 55 -8.89 -24.36 1.56
N ALA A 56 -8.60 -24.47 0.27
CA ALA A 56 -9.44 -23.91 -0.77
C ALA A 56 -10.40 -24.99 -1.32
N LYS A 57 -11.71 -24.82 -1.11
CA LYS A 57 -12.75 -25.52 -1.89
C LYS A 57 -12.86 -24.86 -3.28
N GLU A 58 -12.79 -25.67 -4.33
CA GLU A 58 -12.96 -25.22 -5.72
C GLU A 58 -14.38 -24.68 -5.97
N VAL A 59 -14.47 -23.45 -6.49
CA VAL A 59 -15.70 -22.88 -7.08
C VAL A 59 -15.32 -22.12 -8.35
N THR A 60 -16.01 -22.42 -9.45
CA THR A 60 -15.87 -21.78 -10.76
C THR A 60 -16.58 -20.42 -10.81
N VAL A 61 -15.93 -19.41 -11.38
CA VAL A 61 -16.46 -18.03 -11.48
C VAL A 61 -16.64 -17.61 -12.95
N PRO A 62 -17.77 -16.97 -13.33
CA PRO A 62 -17.94 -16.36 -14.65
C PRO A 62 -17.29 -14.96 -14.71
N VAL A 63 -16.57 -14.70 -15.80
CA VAL A 63 -15.89 -13.42 -16.07
C VAL A 63 -16.91 -12.40 -16.59
N VAL A 64 -16.99 -11.24 -15.94
CA VAL A 64 -17.72 -10.06 -16.45
C VAL A 64 -16.69 -8.94 -16.64
N SER A 65 -16.47 -8.52 -17.89
CA SER A 65 -15.57 -7.43 -18.24
C SER A 65 -16.30 -6.08 -18.26
N PRO A 66 -15.75 -5.01 -17.67
CA PRO A 66 -16.21 -3.64 -17.92
C PRO A 66 -15.79 -3.18 -19.33
N GLN A 67 -16.71 -2.54 -20.06
CA GLN A 67 -16.41 -1.94 -21.35
C GLN A 67 -15.67 -0.60 -21.15
N SER A 68 -14.38 -0.58 -21.50
CA SER A 68 -13.57 0.64 -21.58
C SER A 68 -13.76 1.32 -22.96
N PRO A 69 -13.82 2.67 -23.04
CA PRO A 69 -14.00 3.40 -24.29
C PRO A 69 -12.77 3.40 -25.22
N TRP A 70 -11.65 2.79 -24.83
CA TRP A 70 -10.44 2.71 -25.62
C TRP A 70 -10.43 1.47 -26.52
N LYS A 71 -10.43 1.65 -27.86
CA LYS A 71 -10.21 0.56 -28.82
C LYS A 71 -8.74 0.17 -28.83
N ALA A 72 -8.39 -0.88 -28.09
CA ALA A 72 -7.05 -1.47 -28.15
C ALA A 72 -6.71 -1.91 -29.59
N PRO A 73 -5.45 -1.79 -30.03
CA PRO A 73 -5.01 -2.29 -31.33
C PRO A 73 -5.36 -3.79 -31.49
N PRO A 74 -5.63 -4.26 -32.72
CA PRO A 74 -5.90 -5.67 -32.97
C PRO A 74 -4.72 -6.53 -32.52
N PHE A 75 -5.03 -7.48 -31.64
CA PHE A 75 -4.07 -8.37 -30.99
C PHE A 75 -3.49 -9.39 -31.97
N THR A 76 -2.18 -9.41 -32.16
CA THR A 76 -1.47 -10.50 -32.85
C THR A 76 -0.99 -11.53 -31.81
N GLY A 77 -1.89 -12.46 -31.45
CA GLY A 77 -1.60 -13.53 -30.49
C GLY A 77 -0.66 -14.60 -31.03
N GLY A 78 0.19 -15.17 -30.17
CA GLY A 78 1.06 -16.30 -30.55
C GLY A 78 2.06 -16.84 -29.51
N THR A 79 2.11 -16.33 -28.28
CA THR A 79 3.16 -16.75 -27.32
C THR A 79 2.85 -18.04 -26.55
N GLY A 80 1.64 -18.59 -26.69
CA GLY A 80 1.21 -19.77 -25.93
C GLY A 80 1.09 -19.52 -24.41
N TYR A 81 0.93 -18.25 -24.01
CA TYR A 81 0.69 -17.80 -22.63
C TYR A 81 -0.53 -18.49 -22.03
N THR A 82 -0.38 -19.03 -20.83
CA THR A 82 -1.50 -19.37 -19.95
C THR A 82 -1.14 -19.01 -18.52
N GLU A 83 -2.12 -18.54 -17.75
CA GLU A 83 -1.92 -18.24 -16.32
C GLU A 83 -1.37 -19.45 -15.57
N ARG A 84 -1.87 -20.66 -15.90
CA ARG A 84 -1.39 -21.92 -15.33
C ARG A 84 0.11 -22.14 -15.54
N LYS A 85 0.65 -21.89 -16.75
CA LYS A 85 2.09 -22.10 -17.03
C LYS A 85 2.96 -21.17 -16.19
N ILE A 86 2.58 -19.89 -16.12
CA ILE A 86 3.30 -18.90 -15.31
C ILE A 86 3.17 -19.25 -13.82
N ALA A 87 1.98 -19.60 -13.37
CA ALA A 87 1.71 -19.99 -11.99
C ALA A 87 2.58 -21.17 -11.57
N THR A 88 2.62 -22.24 -12.38
CA THR A 88 3.49 -23.41 -12.12
C THR A 88 4.96 -23.01 -12.05
N LEU A 89 5.45 -22.21 -13.00
CA LEU A 89 6.83 -21.74 -13.03
C LEU A 89 7.18 -20.91 -11.78
N LEU A 90 6.32 -19.95 -11.41
CA LEU A 90 6.52 -19.12 -10.23
C LEU A 90 6.41 -19.94 -8.94
N CYS A 91 5.46 -20.86 -8.83
CA CYS A 91 5.33 -21.71 -7.65
C CYS A 91 6.55 -22.60 -7.43
N ASP A 92 7.12 -23.18 -8.48
CA ASP A 92 8.37 -23.95 -8.41
C ASP A 92 9.54 -23.03 -8.05
N PHE A 93 9.72 -21.91 -8.76
CA PHE A 93 10.80 -20.96 -8.49
C PHE A 93 10.76 -20.42 -7.05
N LEU A 94 9.57 -20.16 -6.50
CA LEU A 94 9.41 -19.61 -5.16
C LEU A 94 9.61 -20.65 -4.04
N GLN A 95 9.90 -21.92 -4.35
CA GLN A 95 10.36 -22.84 -3.31
C GLN A 95 11.78 -22.45 -2.83
N PRO A 96 12.05 -22.51 -1.51
CA PRO A 96 13.36 -22.20 -0.95
C PRO A 96 14.51 -23.03 -1.54
N ASP A 97 14.24 -24.29 -1.88
CA ASP A 97 15.19 -25.28 -2.39
C ASP A 97 15.21 -25.41 -3.91
N SER A 98 14.36 -24.64 -4.61
CA SER A 98 14.25 -24.63 -6.07
C SER A 98 15.60 -24.45 -6.74
N LYS A 99 15.85 -25.23 -7.79
CA LYS A 99 17.08 -25.18 -8.60
C LYS A 99 17.00 -24.20 -9.76
N LEU A 100 15.82 -23.65 -10.03
CA LEU A 100 15.62 -22.67 -11.08
C LEU A 100 16.41 -21.40 -10.79
N SER A 101 17.28 -21.01 -11.71
CA SER A 101 17.99 -19.74 -11.65
C SER A 101 17.07 -18.56 -12.01
N ASN A 102 17.44 -17.35 -11.58
CA ASN A 102 16.68 -16.16 -11.95
C ASN A 102 16.63 -15.98 -13.48
N ASP A 103 17.74 -16.22 -14.19
CA ASP A 103 17.85 -15.99 -15.62
C ASP A 103 16.96 -16.95 -16.43
N GLU A 104 16.89 -18.23 -16.02
CA GLU A 104 16.00 -19.21 -16.63
C GLU A 104 14.53 -18.80 -16.48
N VAL A 105 14.13 -18.36 -15.27
CA VAL A 105 12.75 -17.95 -14.99
C VAL A 105 12.40 -16.66 -15.73
N VAL A 106 13.28 -15.67 -15.72
CA VAL A 106 13.12 -14.41 -16.48
C VAL A 106 12.96 -14.72 -17.97
N THR A 107 13.84 -15.54 -18.53
CA THR A 107 13.79 -15.92 -19.96
C THR A 107 12.48 -16.63 -20.28
N SER A 108 12.06 -17.55 -19.42
CA SER A 108 10.82 -18.32 -19.60
C SER A 108 9.57 -17.44 -19.55
N ILE A 109 9.49 -16.50 -18.59
CA ILE A 109 8.39 -15.54 -18.50
C ILE A 109 8.41 -14.61 -19.73
N LEU A 110 9.57 -14.07 -20.09
CA LEU A 110 9.69 -13.17 -21.24
C LEU A 110 9.33 -13.84 -22.55
N ALA A 111 9.58 -15.14 -22.73
CA ALA A 111 9.15 -15.89 -23.90
C ALA A 111 7.61 -15.97 -24.03
N LEU A 112 6.89 -15.92 -22.90
CA LEU A 112 5.43 -16.02 -22.85
C LEU A 112 4.72 -14.66 -22.95
N ILE A 113 5.40 -13.54 -22.67
CA ILE A 113 4.84 -12.19 -22.79
C ILE A 113 5.04 -11.66 -24.22
N PRO A 114 4.03 -11.08 -24.89
CA PRO A 114 4.19 -10.53 -26.25
C PRO A 114 5.19 -9.35 -26.31
N ALA A 115 5.68 -9.01 -27.50
CA ALA A 115 6.65 -7.90 -27.65
C ALA A 115 6.01 -6.51 -27.51
N ASN A 116 4.75 -6.34 -27.95
CA ASN A 116 3.99 -5.09 -27.88
C ASN A 116 3.07 -5.06 -26.64
N ALA A 117 3.56 -5.58 -25.51
CA ALA A 117 2.73 -5.99 -24.38
C ALA A 117 2.30 -4.97 -23.33
N PRO A 118 2.69 -3.67 -23.31
CA PRO A 118 2.42 -2.85 -22.13
C PRO A 118 0.95 -2.75 -21.71
N SER A 119 0.03 -2.92 -22.67
CA SER A 119 -1.43 -2.95 -22.46
C SER A 119 -2.04 -4.31 -22.80
N SER A 120 -1.24 -5.37 -22.82
CA SER A 120 -1.71 -6.70 -23.18
C SER A 120 -2.46 -7.38 -22.03
N ARG A 121 -3.46 -8.20 -22.38
CA ARG A 121 -4.19 -9.04 -21.43
C ARG A 121 -3.27 -10.00 -20.69
N GLU A 122 -2.25 -10.54 -21.34
CA GLU A 122 -1.25 -11.42 -20.75
C GLU A 122 -0.47 -10.71 -19.65
N LEU A 123 -0.07 -9.45 -19.89
CA LEU A 123 0.65 -8.67 -18.90
C LEU A 123 -0.25 -8.25 -17.72
N GLN A 124 -1.51 -7.92 -17.98
CA GLN A 124 -2.50 -7.68 -16.92
C GLN A 124 -2.76 -8.95 -16.08
N SER A 125 -2.98 -10.09 -16.72
CA SER A 125 -3.10 -11.40 -16.07
C SER A 125 -1.86 -11.76 -15.27
N PHE A 126 -0.66 -11.47 -15.79
CA PHE A 126 0.60 -11.65 -15.08
C PHE A 126 0.66 -10.79 -13.81
N GLY A 127 0.28 -9.51 -13.90
CA GLY A 127 0.19 -8.60 -12.75
C GLY A 127 -0.78 -9.12 -11.69
N ALA A 128 -1.99 -9.53 -12.08
CA ALA A 128 -2.98 -10.10 -11.17
C ALA A 128 -2.48 -11.38 -10.48
N LEU A 129 -1.77 -12.23 -11.22
CA LEU A 129 -1.14 -13.42 -10.65
C LEU A 129 -0.06 -13.06 -9.63
N CYS A 130 0.73 -12.02 -9.90
CA CYS A 130 1.76 -11.53 -8.99
C CYS A 130 1.16 -10.99 -7.69
N VAL A 131 0.03 -10.27 -7.75
CA VAL A 131 -0.73 -9.83 -6.56
C VAL A 131 -1.17 -11.05 -5.75
N GLY A 132 -1.81 -12.03 -6.39
CA GLY A 132 -2.28 -13.23 -5.70
C GLY A 132 -1.15 -14.06 -5.05
N LEU A 133 0.04 -14.06 -5.64
CA LEU A 133 1.24 -14.65 -5.02
C LEU A 133 1.75 -13.81 -3.85
N ALA A 134 1.75 -12.49 -3.96
CA ALA A 134 2.19 -11.59 -2.90
C ALA A 134 1.32 -11.73 -1.64
N GLU A 135 0.00 -11.86 -1.79
CA GLU A 135 -0.95 -12.17 -0.70
C GLU A 135 -0.58 -13.50 0.00
N GLN A 136 -0.17 -14.49 -0.78
CA GLN A 136 0.06 -15.87 -0.30
C GLN A 136 1.41 -16.10 0.35
N VAL A 137 2.43 -15.33 0.01
CA VAL A 137 3.77 -15.51 0.55
C VAL A 137 3.89 -14.78 1.88
N PRO A 138 4.08 -15.47 3.03
CA PRO A 138 4.24 -14.83 4.32
C PRO A 138 5.32 -13.76 4.28
N TYR A 139 5.06 -12.63 4.92
CA TYR A 139 5.94 -11.46 4.95
C TYR A 139 7.35 -11.78 5.45
N HIS A 140 7.49 -12.80 6.31
CA HIS A 140 8.75 -13.28 6.89
C HIS A 140 9.42 -14.39 6.06
N HIS A 141 8.76 -14.90 5.02
CA HIS A 141 9.31 -16.00 4.21
C HIS A 141 10.32 -15.47 3.18
N PRO A 142 11.50 -16.11 3.01
CA PRO A 142 12.55 -15.63 2.10
C PRO A 142 12.12 -15.54 0.64
N SER A 143 11.13 -16.34 0.23
CA SER A 143 10.58 -16.30 -1.13
C SER A 143 9.94 -14.97 -1.48
N GLN A 144 9.52 -14.16 -0.50
CA GLN A 144 8.95 -12.85 -0.79
C GLN A 144 10.01 -11.90 -1.38
N LEU A 145 11.23 -11.92 -0.83
CA LEU A 145 12.36 -11.17 -1.36
C LEU A 145 12.88 -11.78 -2.67
N LYS A 146 12.91 -13.12 -2.77
CA LYS A 146 13.23 -13.83 -4.03
C LYS A 146 12.29 -13.38 -5.15
N PHE A 147 11.00 -13.26 -4.86
CA PHE A 147 9.99 -12.80 -5.80
C PHE A 147 10.20 -11.35 -6.23
N ALA A 148 10.45 -10.45 -5.27
CA ALA A 148 10.68 -9.04 -5.56
C ALA A 148 11.89 -8.85 -6.50
N ARG A 149 12.98 -9.61 -6.26
CA ARG A 149 14.17 -9.61 -7.14
C ARG A 149 13.86 -10.09 -8.56
N LEU A 150 13.04 -11.12 -8.72
CA LEU A 150 12.59 -11.58 -10.03
C LEU A 150 11.84 -10.46 -10.77
N LEU A 151 10.90 -9.78 -10.11
CA LEU A 151 10.16 -8.66 -10.71
C LEU A 151 11.10 -7.50 -11.11
N ARG A 152 12.13 -7.21 -10.31
CA ARG A 152 13.15 -6.21 -10.66
C ARG A 152 13.93 -6.58 -11.92
N MET A 153 14.21 -7.87 -12.13
CA MET A 153 14.89 -8.32 -13.35
C MET A 153 13.98 -8.21 -14.56
N LEU A 154 12.71 -8.61 -14.42
CA LEU A 154 11.70 -8.45 -15.48
C LEU A 154 11.49 -6.97 -15.84
N ALA A 155 11.54 -6.06 -14.87
CA ALA A 155 11.41 -4.62 -15.08
C ALA A 155 12.44 -4.00 -16.02
N LYS A 156 13.60 -4.65 -16.19
CA LYS A 156 14.64 -4.20 -17.13
C LYS A 156 14.34 -4.54 -18.58
N SER A 157 13.38 -5.44 -18.83
CA SER A 157 13.06 -5.88 -20.18
C SER A 157 12.17 -4.85 -20.89
N PRO A 158 12.42 -4.54 -22.18
CA PRO A 158 11.56 -3.69 -22.99
C PRO A 158 10.08 -4.12 -23.04
N LYS A 159 9.78 -5.40 -22.77
CA LYS A 159 8.40 -5.91 -22.69
C LYS A 159 7.60 -5.35 -21.51
N PHE A 160 8.30 -4.90 -20.46
CA PHE A 160 7.73 -4.27 -19.27
C PHE A 160 7.92 -2.75 -19.25
N LEU A 161 8.77 -2.22 -20.14
CA LEU A 161 8.92 -0.79 -20.36
C LEU A 161 7.76 -0.32 -21.23
N ASN A 162 6.97 0.63 -20.74
CA ASN A 162 6.06 1.36 -21.60
C ASN A 162 6.59 2.76 -21.81
N LYS A 163 6.79 3.16 -23.06
CA LYS A 163 7.12 4.54 -23.39
C LYS A 163 5.83 5.34 -23.58
N TYR A 164 5.00 5.43 -22.54
CA TYR A 164 4.03 6.51 -22.54
C TYR A 164 4.79 7.76 -22.14
N ARG A 165 5.15 8.58 -23.14
CA ARG A 165 5.41 10.00 -22.89
C ARG A 165 4.10 10.57 -22.39
N LEU A 166 4.00 10.80 -21.08
CA LEU A 166 3.02 11.76 -20.58
C LEU A 166 3.45 13.10 -21.17
N ASP A 167 2.60 13.69 -21.99
CA ASP A 167 2.84 15.00 -22.58
C ASP A 167 3.31 15.94 -21.45
N ASN A 168 4.57 16.39 -21.56
CA ASN A 168 5.27 17.34 -20.71
C ASN A 168 6.12 16.80 -19.54
N THR A 169 6.18 15.48 -19.28
CA THR A 169 7.20 14.91 -18.36
C THR A 169 7.92 13.76 -19.04
N ALA A 170 9.23 13.92 -19.25
CA ALA A 170 10.08 12.98 -19.98
C ALA A 170 10.46 11.73 -19.15
N GLU A 171 9.56 11.25 -18.29
CA GLU A 171 9.76 10.03 -17.54
C GLU A 171 9.06 8.88 -18.24
N ASP A 172 9.85 7.94 -18.76
CA ASP A 172 9.36 6.64 -19.23
C ASP A 172 8.78 5.89 -18.02
N MET A 173 7.53 6.19 -17.64
CA MET A 173 6.88 5.48 -16.55
C MET A 173 6.51 4.08 -17.01
N LEU A 174 6.95 3.11 -16.20
CA LEU A 174 6.65 1.70 -16.39
C LEU A 174 5.15 1.43 -16.19
N ALA A 175 4.32 1.64 -17.23
CA ALA A 175 2.86 1.54 -17.11
C ALA A 175 2.39 0.22 -16.48
N PHE A 176 3.07 -0.90 -16.76
CA PHE A 176 2.82 -2.15 -16.07
C PHE A 176 3.01 -2.03 -14.56
N PHE A 177 4.14 -1.50 -14.11
CA PHE A 177 4.43 -1.39 -12.69
C PHE A 177 3.54 -0.37 -12.00
N GLN A 178 3.04 0.65 -12.70
CA GLN A 178 2.01 1.53 -12.18
C GLN A 178 0.67 0.80 -12.02
N HIS A 179 0.20 0.08 -13.04
CA HIS A 179 -1.01 -0.73 -12.94
C HIS A 179 -0.88 -1.83 -11.87
N PHE A 180 0.28 -2.45 -11.78
CA PHE A 180 0.60 -3.45 -10.78
C PHE A 180 0.59 -2.84 -9.38
N ARG A 181 1.16 -1.65 -9.19
CA ARG A 181 1.10 -0.91 -7.93
C ARG A 181 -0.33 -0.59 -7.55
N ASN A 182 -1.12 -0.02 -8.46
CA ASN A 182 -2.54 0.24 -8.21
C ASN A 182 -3.28 -1.05 -7.84
N SER A 183 -2.98 -2.16 -8.52
CA SER A 183 -3.57 -3.47 -8.22
C SER A 183 -3.18 -4.00 -6.84
N LEU A 184 -1.98 -3.68 -6.33
CA LEU A 184 -1.56 -4.02 -4.97
C LEU A 184 -2.25 -3.13 -3.93
N THR A 185 -2.42 -1.84 -4.23
CA THR A 185 -3.17 -0.92 -3.35
C THR A 185 -4.66 -1.27 -3.30
N ASP A 186 -5.24 -1.69 -4.42
CA ASP A 186 -6.63 -2.15 -4.52
C ASP A 186 -6.81 -3.59 -3.99
N ALA A 187 -5.71 -4.34 -3.83
CA ALA A 187 -5.77 -5.70 -3.32
C ALA A 187 -6.10 -5.68 -1.83
N SER A 188 -7.15 -6.44 -1.51
CA SER A 188 -7.50 -6.89 -0.16
C SER A 188 -7.71 -5.77 0.86
N GLY A 189 -8.96 -5.29 0.97
CA GLY A 189 -9.42 -4.79 2.26
C GLY A 189 -9.35 -5.91 3.31
N LEU A 190 -9.19 -5.54 4.59
CA LEU A 190 -9.04 -6.46 5.70
C LEU A 190 -10.08 -7.60 5.66
N ASP A 191 -9.58 -8.83 5.77
CA ASP A 191 -10.39 -10.04 5.74
C ASP A 191 -9.94 -10.95 6.88
N GLU A 192 -10.82 -11.16 7.86
CA GLU A 192 -10.58 -12.04 9.00
C GLU A 192 -10.33 -13.50 8.57
N GLU A 193 -10.82 -13.93 7.40
CA GLU A 193 -10.54 -15.27 6.87
C GLU A 193 -9.08 -15.38 6.39
N PHE A 194 -8.46 -14.27 6.00
CA PHE A 194 -7.09 -14.20 5.50
C PHE A 194 -6.29 -13.08 6.19
N PRO A 195 -6.04 -13.25 7.51
CA PRO A 195 -5.52 -12.18 8.37
C PRO A 195 -4.17 -11.60 7.93
N TYR A 196 -3.37 -12.38 7.19
CA TYR A 196 -2.02 -11.97 6.79
C TYR A 196 -1.94 -11.41 5.37
N ASP A 197 -2.99 -11.51 4.54
CA ASP A 197 -2.90 -11.09 3.13
C ASP A 197 -2.49 -9.61 3.02
N TRP A 198 -3.06 -8.76 3.88
CA TRP A 198 -2.73 -7.34 3.95
C TRP A 198 -1.29 -7.08 4.40
N VAL A 199 -0.83 -7.79 5.44
CA VAL A 199 0.55 -7.68 5.95
C VAL A 199 1.55 -8.16 4.90
N ASN A 200 1.22 -9.24 4.20
CA ASN A 200 2.05 -9.82 3.15
C ASN A 200 2.18 -8.86 1.97
N ILE A 201 1.08 -8.27 1.49
CA ILE A 201 1.11 -7.26 0.42
C ILE A 201 1.97 -6.07 0.83
N ASN A 202 1.76 -5.49 2.02
CA ASN A 202 2.52 -4.32 2.46
C ASN A 202 4.03 -4.64 2.59
N ALA A 203 4.36 -5.82 3.12
CA ALA A 203 5.75 -6.27 3.18
C ALA A 203 6.37 -6.48 1.79
N PHE A 204 5.59 -6.98 0.84
CA PHE A 204 6.05 -7.14 -0.53
C PHE A 204 6.23 -5.79 -1.22
N GLU A 205 5.27 -4.87 -1.07
CA GLU A 205 5.32 -3.52 -1.61
C GLU A 205 6.56 -2.76 -1.09
N ALA A 206 6.79 -2.80 0.23
CA ALA A 206 7.97 -2.20 0.85
C ALA A 206 9.28 -2.78 0.28
N LYS A 207 9.34 -4.10 0.03
CA LYS A 207 10.51 -4.73 -0.62
C LYS A 207 10.69 -4.29 -2.06
N LEU A 208 9.62 -4.12 -2.84
CA LEU A 208 9.68 -3.64 -4.22
C LEU A 208 10.20 -2.20 -4.29
N CYS A 209 9.79 -1.33 -3.35
CA CYS A 209 10.35 0.01 -3.14
C CYS A 209 11.84 -0.06 -2.77
N ALA A 210 12.20 -0.90 -1.80
CA ALA A 210 13.59 -1.05 -1.34
C ALA A 210 14.57 -1.48 -2.44
N ILE A 211 14.10 -2.26 -3.41
CA ILE A 211 14.92 -2.68 -4.57
C ILE A 211 14.78 -1.73 -5.78
N GLY A 212 14.03 -0.64 -5.66
CA GLY A 212 13.97 0.45 -6.65
C GLY A 212 13.12 0.16 -7.88
N ILE A 213 12.06 -0.67 -7.77
CA ILE A 213 11.15 -0.91 -8.89
C ILE A 213 10.26 0.30 -9.18
N TRP A 214 9.78 0.99 -8.15
CA TRP A 214 8.87 2.14 -8.26
C TRP A 214 9.52 3.49 -7.92
N GLY A 215 10.84 3.57 -8.09
CA GLY A 215 11.62 4.69 -7.56
C GLY A 215 11.72 4.66 -6.03
N THR A 216 12.14 5.77 -5.44
CA THR A 216 12.38 5.89 -4.00
C THR A 216 11.21 6.49 -3.22
N THR A 217 10.09 6.84 -3.87
CA THR A 217 9.02 7.62 -3.22
C THR A 217 8.28 6.78 -2.16
N PRO A 218 8.36 7.14 -0.87
CA PRO A 218 7.85 6.35 0.27
C PRO A 218 6.35 6.56 0.53
N GLY A 219 5.60 7.08 -0.44
CA GLY A 219 4.26 7.62 -0.22
C GLY A 219 3.31 6.64 0.47
N GLN A 220 3.33 5.36 0.08
CA GLN A 220 2.47 4.35 0.70
C GLN A 220 2.89 4.02 2.14
N GLY A 221 4.19 3.92 2.43
CA GLY A 221 4.66 3.76 3.81
C GLY A 221 4.23 4.91 4.72
N PHE A 222 4.25 6.16 4.23
CA PHE A 222 3.73 7.30 4.99
C PHE A 222 2.22 7.26 5.16
N ILE A 223 1.46 6.89 4.13
CA ILE A 223 0.01 6.71 4.23
C ILE A 223 -0.31 5.70 5.33
N GLN A 224 0.39 4.56 5.37
CA GLN A 224 0.14 3.54 6.40
C GLN A 224 0.46 4.00 7.81
N LEU A 225 1.58 4.69 8.03
CA LEU A 225 1.93 5.21 9.35
C LEU A 225 0.90 6.25 9.84
N ARG A 226 0.45 7.13 8.94
CA ARG A 226 -0.60 8.12 9.25
C ARG A 226 -1.94 7.45 9.54
N TYR A 227 -2.34 6.53 8.68
CA TYR A 227 -3.59 5.79 8.82
C TYR A 227 -3.69 5.13 10.20
N VAL A 228 -2.59 4.50 10.64
CA VAL A 228 -2.54 3.76 11.89
C VAL A 228 -2.41 4.65 13.14
N PHE A 229 -1.63 5.73 13.08
CA PHE A 229 -1.24 6.49 14.27
C PHE A 229 -1.79 7.92 14.36
N GLU A 230 -2.26 8.50 13.27
CA GLU A 230 -2.70 9.90 13.23
C GLU A 230 -4.19 10.08 12.97
N GLN A 231 -4.91 9.04 12.53
CA GLN A 231 -6.34 9.16 12.29
C GLN A 231 -7.14 9.02 13.60
N PRO A 232 -7.97 10.03 13.96
CA PRO A 232 -8.73 10.03 15.21
C PRO A 232 -9.90 9.02 15.24
N LYS A 233 -10.29 8.45 14.08
CA LYS A 233 -11.51 7.63 13.92
C LYS A 233 -11.29 6.11 14.03
N ARG A 234 -10.48 5.66 14.99
CA ARG A 234 -10.35 4.22 15.31
C ARG A 234 -11.39 3.67 16.28
N LEU A 235 -12.39 4.47 16.65
CA LEU A 235 -13.41 4.10 17.63
C LEU A 235 -14.21 2.84 17.26
N GLU A 236 -14.19 2.42 16.00
CA GLU A 236 -14.92 1.25 15.50
C GLU A 236 -14.02 0.10 15.02
N ALA A 237 -12.69 0.27 15.04
CA ALA A 237 -11.78 -0.77 14.58
C ALA A 237 -11.71 -1.92 15.59
N THR A 238 -11.84 -3.16 15.09
CA THR A 238 -11.64 -4.36 15.90
C THR A 238 -10.17 -4.52 16.31
N ALA A 239 -9.91 -5.33 17.33
CA ALA A 239 -8.55 -5.72 17.69
C ALA A 239 -7.82 -6.39 16.50
N PHE A 240 -8.52 -7.21 15.72
CA PHE A 240 -7.98 -7.83 14.52
C PHE A 240 -7.52 -6.80 13.49
N GLU A 241 -8.38 -5.86 13.10
CA GLU A 241 -8.06 -4.82 12.12
C GLU A 241 -6.90 -3.96 12.61
N THR A 242 -6.95 -3.54 13.87
CA THR A 242 -5.91 -2.73 14.51
C THR A 242 -4.55 -3.42 14.46
N ASN A 243 -4.46 -4.69 14.85
CA ASN A 243 -3.21 -5.46 14.81
C ASN A 243 -2.69 -5.60 13.38
N THR A 244 -3.56 -5.97 12.44
CA THR A 244 -3.21 -6.23 11.04
C THR A 244 -2.62 -4.98 10.37
N GLU A 245 -3.23 -3.82 10.59
CA GLU A 245 -2.77 -2.54 10.04
C GLU A 245 -1.45 -2.08 10.68
N ILE A 246 -1.30 -2.24 12.00
CA ILE A 246 -0.05 -1.93 12.71
C ILE A 246 1.09 -2.80 12.19
N MET A 247 0.85 -4.10 12.02
CA MET A 247 1.83 -5.03 11.46
C MET A 247 2.21 -4.63 10.03
N ALA A 248 1.24 -4.26 9.19
CA ALA A 248 1.49 -3.78 7.83
C ALA A 248 2.34 -2.50 7.83
N ALA A 249 2.05 -1.53 8.70
CA ALA A 249 2.86 -0.31 8.85
C ALA A 249 4.28 -0.63 9.33
N ALA A 250 4.46 -1.57 10.27
CA ALA A 250 5.77 -2.01 10.74
C ALA A 250 6.62 -2.61 9.60
N GLN A 251 6.02 -3.32 8.64
CA GLN A 251 6.75 -3.89 7.50
C GLN A 251 7.39 -2.80 6.61
N TRP A 252 6.76 -1.64 6.46
CA TRP A 252 7.34 -0.53 5.71
C TRP A 252 8.64 -0.03 6.34
N ILE A 253 8.65 0.13 7.66
CA ILE A 253 9.87 0.50 8.40
C ILE A 253 10.93 -0.59 8.29
N ILE A 254 10.56 -1.86 8.49
CA ILE A 254 11.51 -2.98 8.48
C ILE A 254 12.21 -3.13 7.14
N TRP A 255 11.49 -2.96 6.03
CA TRP A 255 12.05 -3.20 4.69
C TRP A 255 12.51 -1.94 3.96
N PHE A 256 11.91 -0.80 4.25
CA PHE A 256 12.14 0.46 3.52
C PHE A 256 12.45 1.66 4.43
N GLY A 257 12.58 1.45 5.75
CA GLY A 257 12.72 2.51 6.75
C GLY A 257 13.90 3.44 6.51
N GLN A 258 15.05 2.94 6.04
CA GLN A 258 16.22 3.80 5.74
C GLN A 258 15.92 4.79 4.62
N SER A 259 15.33 4.32 3.52
CA SER A 259 14.94 5.19 2.41
C SER A 259 13.88 6.18 2.87
N MET A 260 12.88 5.73 3.65
CA MET A 260 11.88 6.61 4.25
C MET A 260 12.53 7.69 5.14
N PHE A 261 13.52 7.32 5.96
CA PHE A 261 14.22 8.23 6.85
C PHE A 261 14.97 9.33 6.09
N ASN A 262 15.60 8.99 4.96
CA ASN A 262 16.27 9.99 4.12
C ASN A 262 15.33 11.12 3.67
N PHE A 263 14.04 10.85 3.47
CA PHE A 263 13.09 11.91 3.12
C PHE A 263 12.79 12.90 4.24
N PHE A 264 13.13 12.57 5.50
CA PHE A 264 13.07 13.51 6.62
C PHE A 264 14.34 14.36 6.75
N LEU A 265 15.47 13.87 6.25
CA LEU A 265 16.75 14.58 6.31
C LEU A 265 16.89 15.63 5.20
N TYR A 266 16.35 15.34 4.01
CA TYR A 266 16.53 16.15 2.81
C TYR A 266 15.23 16.82 2.37
N ASP A 267 14.49 17.44 3.30
CA ASP A 267 13.25 18.18 2.99
C ASP A 267 13.57 19.49 2.24
N GLU A 268 14.11 19.38 1.04
CA GLU A 268 14.49 20.48 0.16
C GLU A 268 13.25 21.11 -0.49
N GLY A 269 12.24 21.53 0.28
CA GLY A 269 11.16 22.43 -0.16
C GLY A 269 10.39 22.05 -1.44
N SER A 270 10.62 20.86 -2.01
CA SER A 270 10.17 20.51 -3.34
C SER A 270 8.82 19.85 -3.20
N GLU A 271 7.78 20.66 -3.37
CA GLU A 271 6.50 20.34 -4.02
C GLU A 271 6.13 18.84 -4.14
N SER A 272 6.11 18.10 -3.04
CA SER A 272 5.33 16.87 -2.98
C SER A 272 3.89 17.23 -2.58
N SER A 273 3.33 18.26 -3.24
CA SER A 273 1.96 18.73 -2.99
C SER A 273 0.98 17.55 -3.14
N TYR A 274 1.24 16.65 -4.10
CA TYR A 274 0.34 15.55 -4.40
C TYR A 274 0.01 14.62 -3.21
N ILE A 275 0.99 14.26 -2.37
CA ILE A 275 0.73 13.39 -1.20
C ILE A 275 0.09 14.20 -0.06
N CYS A 276 0.46 15.47 0.07
CA CYS A 276 -0.10 16.38 1.07
C CYS A 276 -1.59 16.64 0.78
N ASP A 277 -1.94 16.87 -0.48
CA ASP A 277 -3.26 17.32 -0.93
C ASP A 277 -4.30 16.19 -0.91
N LEU A 278 -3.92 14.94 -1.21
CA LEU A 278 -4.86 13.81 -1.26
C LEU A 278 -5.41 13.36 0.10
N TRP A 279 -4.76 13.72 1.21
CA TRP A 279 -5.03 13.15 2.54
C TRP A 279 -5.16 14.19 3.65
N ASN A 280 -5.47 15.42 3.29
CA ASN A 280 -5.96 16.45 4.20
C ASN A 280 -7.50 16.44 4.16
N GLU A 281 -8.12 15.31 4.55
CA GLU A 281 -9.57 15.27 4.76
C GLU A 281 -9.94 16.24 5.89
N GLU A 282 -11.14 16.83 5.84
CA GLU A 282 -11.66 17.69 6.91
C GLU A 282 -11.57 16.98 8.27
N GLY A 283 -10.87 17.60 9.22
CA GLY A 283 -10.67 17.07 10.57
C GLY A 283 -9.43 16.19 10.77
N THR A 284 -8.61 15.98 9.74
CA THR A 284 -7.28 15.38 9.90
C THR A 284 -6.24 16.45 10.20
N VAL A 285 -5.23 16.13 11.02
CA VAL A 285 -4.08 17.02 11.21
C VAL A 285 -3.43 17.23 9.84
N PRO A 286 -3.27 18.48 9.36
CA PRO A 286 -2.69 18.75 8.06
C PRO A 286 -1.39 17.98 7.89
N PHE A 287 -1.13 17.47 6.69
CA PHE A 287 0.14 16.86 6.33
C PHE A 287 1.26 17.90 6.56
N GLN A 288 1.82 17.89 7.77
CA GLN A 288 2.98 18.68 8.13
C GLN A 288 4.16 18.24 7.25
N PRO A 289 5.13 19.14 6.99
CA PRO A 289 6.38 18.80 6.33
C PRO A 289 7.00 17.55 6.98
N ARG A 290 7.76 16.79 6.20
CA ARG A 290 8.42 15.58 6.68
C ARG A 290 9.46 16.00 7.72
N SER A 291 9.10 15.94 9.00
CA SER A 291 9.95 16.39 10.11
C SER A 291 10.43 15.25 11.00
N LEU A 292 11.58 15.46 11.66
CA LEU A 292 12.11 14.51 12.64
C LEU A 292 11.14 14.30 13.81
N GLU A 293 10.37 15.32 14.20
CA GLU A 293 9.34 15.18 15.23
C GLU A 293 8.28 14.15 14.84
N ARG A 294 7.90 14.09 13.55
CA ARG A 294 6.93 13.10 13.06
C ARG A 294 7.52 11.69 13.06
N TRP A 295 8.78 11.55 12.65
CA TRP A 295 9.50 10.28 12.75
C TRP A 295 9.52 9.76 14.20
N ARG A 296 9.90 10.62 15.16
CA ARG A 296 9.91 10.33 16.59
C ARG A 296 8.52 9.99 17.12
N PHE A 297 7.48 10.69 16.67
CA PHE A 297 6.10 10.41 17.03
C PHE A 297 5.70 8.98 16.62
N TRP A 298 5.95 8.58 15.38
CA TRP A 298 5.65 7.23 14.92
C TRP A 298 6.51 6.16 15.61
N ALA A 299 7.80 6.42 15.85
CA ALA A 299 8.68 5.51 16.60
C ALA A 299 8.13 5.27 18.02
N LYS A 300 7.76 6.34 18.73
CA LYS A 300 7.13 6.26 20.04
C LYS A 300 5.80 5.48 20.00
N LYS A 301 4.99 5.66 18.97
CA LYS A 301 3.73 4.92 18.81
C LYS A 301 3.96 3.43 18.65
N PHE A 302 4.98 3.02 17.90
CA PHE A 302 5.37 1.60 17.82
C PHE A 302 5.83 1.05 19.17
N ASP A 303 6.59 1.83 19.96
CA ASP A 303 6.98 1.43 21.33
C ASP A 303 5.76 1.25 22.24
N GLU A 304 4.78 2.15 22.17
CA GLU A 304 3.55 2.11 22.97
C GLU A 304 2.74 0.82 22.73
N VAL A 305 2.73 0.28 21.49
CA VAL A 305 1.99 -0.96 21.15
C VAL A 305 2.41 -2.15 22.01
N GLY A 306 3.66 -2.19 22.49
CA GLY A 306 4.14 -3.23 23.41
C GLY A 306 3.32 -3.35 24.70
N SER A 307 2.67 -2.26 25.12
CA SER A 307 1.86 -2.18 26.33
C SER A 307 0.36 -2.41 26.12
N TRP A 308 -0.09 -2.52 24.86
CA TRP A 308 -1.52 -2.65 24.55
C TRP A 308 -2.01 -4.05 24.93
N SER A 309 -3.14 -4.11 25.64
CA SER A 309 -3.78 -5.38 26.03
C SER A 309 -4.23 -6.17 24.82
N ASP A 310 -4.75 -5.48 23.81
CA ASP A 310 -5.41 -6.08 22.65
C ASP A 310 -4.43 -6.37 21.50
N ALA A 311 -3.15 -6.00 21.67
CA ALA A 311 -2.11 -6.29 20.70
C ALA A 311 -1.59 -7.73 20.86
N THR A 312 -1.53 -8.46 19.74
CA THR A 312 -1.00 -9.83 19.69
C THR A 312 0.51 -9.84 19.91
N ASP A 313 1.05 -10.98 20.34
CA ASP A 313 2.49 -11.12 20.56
C ASP A 313 3.30 -10.88 19.27
N GLU A 314 2.79 -11.31 18.13
CA GLU A 314 3.40 -11.08 16.82
C GLU A 314 3.40 -9.60 16.44
N CYS A 315 2.28 -8.89 16.68
CA CYS A 315 2.20 -7.46 16.49
C CYS A 315 3.24 -6.73 17.36
N LYS A 316 3.31 -7.08 18.65
CA LYS A 316 4.28 -6.52 19.60
C LYS A 316 5.73 -6.75 19.17
N ASP A 317 6.08 -7.94 18.66
CA ASP A 317 7.43 -8.21 18.14
C ASP A 317 7.74 -7.32 16.93
N LEU A 318 6.83 -7.26 15.96
CA LEU A 318 7.03 -6.48 14.74
C LEU A 318 7.16 -4.98 15.02
N THR A 319 6.32 -4.42 15.90
CA THR A 319 6.42 -3.01 16.27
C THR A 319 7.69 -2.71 17.04
N ALA A 320 8.09 -3.57 17.98
CA ALA A 320 9.34 -3.41 18.70
C ALA A 320 10.56 -3.44 17.76
N ARG A 321 10.54 -4.28 16.72
CA ARG A 321 11.57 -4.31 15.67
C ARG A 321 11.57 -3.03 14.83
N ALA A 322 10.40 -2.55 14.42
CA ALA A 322 10.26 -1.31 13.68
C ALA A 322 10.79 -0.12 14.48
N ALA A 323 10.38 0.04 15.75
CA ALA A 323 10.85 1.10 16.62
C ALA A 323 12.37 1.09 16.78
N ARG A 324 12.98 -0.09 17.03
CA ARG A 324 14.45 -0.22 17.10
C ARG A 324 15.16 0.26 15.83
N ILE A 325 14.62 -0.07 14.65
CA ILE A 325 15.16 0.42 13.37
C ILE A 325 15.02 1.93 13.29
N MET A 326 13.87 2.48 13.68
CA MET A 326 13.64 3.92 13.62
C MET A 326 14.59 4.73 14.50
N HIS A 327 14.77 4.28 15.75
CA HIS A 327 15.73 4.87 16.68
C HIS A 327 17.16 4.75 16.17
N ALA A 328 17.55 3.56 15.68
CA ALA A 328 18.90 3.37 15.14
C ALA A 328 19.18 4.25 13.91
N LEU A 329 18.23 4.40 12.99
CA LEU A 329 18.39 5.29 11.83
C LEU A 329 18.56 6.74 12.28
N GLU A 330 17.75 7.21 13.23
CA GLU A 330 17.86 8.57 13.76
C GLU A 330 19.21 8.80 14.45
N GLU A 331 19.59 7.91 15.37
CA GLU A 331 20.85 8.00 16.13
C GLU A 331 22.10 8.04 15.23
N ASN A 332 22.07 7.34 14.09
CA ASN A 332 23.24 7.17 13.23
C ASN A 332 23.27 8.08 12.01
N MET A 333 22.13 8.67 11.61
CA MET A 333 22.02 9.45 10.38
C MET A 333 21.67 10.92 10.60
N VAL A 334 21.33 11.34 11.83
CA VAL A 334 21.24 12.76 12.18
C VAL A 334 22.62 13.24 12.61
N PHE A 335 23.28 14.00 11.73
CA PHE A 335 24.55 14.64 12.05
C PHE A 335 24.27 15.97 12.78
N SER A 336 24.73 16.09 14.03
CA SER A 336 24.73 17.37 14.74
C SER A 336 25.64 18.35 13.98
N VAL A 337 25.05 19.40 13.40
CA VAL A 337 25.78 20.50 12.76
C VAL A 337 26.31 21.46 13.82
#